data_AF-A0A497DGV6-F1
#
_entry.id   AF-A0A497DGV6-F1
#
_cell.length_a   1.000
_cell.length_b   1.000
_cell.length_c   1.000
_cell.angle_alpha   90.00
_cell.angle_beta   90.00
_cell.angle_gamma   90.00
#
_symmetry.space_group_name_H-M   'P 1'
#
loop_
_entity.id
_entity.type
_entity.pdbx_description
1 polymer ?
#
loop_
_entity_poly.entity_id
_entity_poly.type
_entity_poly.pdbx_seq_one_letter_code
_entity_poly.pdbx_strand_id
1 'polypeptide(L)'
;MMLLLRDFILILVPAIIVLIMVYLMLRYFLKENARQFEFLKDEQELQRLKMAVEKKMASDKTVMTYKLQAYERMAMFLERINPPNLITRNIVAGQTAGELQKQLLHTIREEYEHNMSQQIYLLPATWELIKKAKEEVSGLINVSMTAEMVDKDAGVYAQEILSKGFEKKDDPIDKALQSIKRELADL
;
A
#
# COMPACT_ATOMS: atom_id res chain seq x y z
N MET A 1 91.99 11.90 -24.76
CA MET A 1 90.66 12.33 -25.24
C MET A 1 89.79 11.16 -25.71
N MET A 2 90.27 10.31 -26.62
CA MET A 2 89.47 9.20 -27.20
C MET A 2 89.07 8.09 -26.21
N LEU A 3 89.91 7.81 -25.19
CA LEU A 3 89.61 6.83 -24.14
C LEU A 3 88.49 7.31 -23.20
N LEU A 4 88.54 8.58 -22.77
CA LEU A 4 87.51 9.18 -21.92
C LEU A 4 86.13 9.20 -22.60
N LEU A 5 86.09 9.44 -23.91
CA LEU A 5 84.85 9.43 -24.69
C LEU A 5 84.22 8.03 -24.76
N ARG A 6 85.04 6.99 -24.91
CA ARG A 6 84.61 5.58 -24.93
C ARG A 6 84.04 5.15 -23.58
N ASP A 7 84.73 5.48 -22.49
CA ASP A 7 84.30 5.12 -21.13
C ASP A 7 83.00 5.84 -20.76
N PHE A 8 82.85 7.10 -21.19
CA PHE A 8 81.61 7.85 -21.05
C PHE A 8 80.45 7.19 -21.81
N ILE A 9 80.65 6.77 -23.06
CA ILE A 9 79.62 6.07 -23.86
C ILE A 9 79.23 4.73 -23.21
N LEU A 10 80.22 3.98 -22.71
CA LEU A 10 79.99 2.69 -22.04
C LEU A 10 79.14 2.80 -20.77
N ILE A 11 79.16 3.94 -20.08
CA ILE A 11 78.34 4.20 -18.88
C ILE A 11 76.98 4.82 -19.26
N LEU A 12 76.96 5.71 -20.25
CA LEU A 12 75.75 6.44 -20.66
C LEU A 12 74.71 5.51 -21.29
N VAL A 13 75.13 4.55 -22.12
CA VAL A 13 74.21 3.64 -22.81
C VAL A 13 73.39 2.77 -21.84
N PRO A 14 73.99 2.06 -20.85
CA PRO A 14 73.24 1.32 -19.84
C PRO A 14 72.30 2.21 -19.01
N ALA A 15 72.74 3.42 -18.64
CA ALA A 15 71.93 4.34 -17.86
C ALA A 15 70.65 4.78 -18.62
N ILE A 16 70.78 5.06 -19.92
CA ILE A 16 69.63 5.39 -20.79
C ILE A 16 68.69 4.19 -20.95
N ILE A 17 69.23 2.96 -21.08
CA ILE A 17 68.43 1.74 -21.17
C ILE A 17 67.60 1.54 -19.90
N VAL A 18 68.21 1.69 -18.71
CA VAL A 18 67.51 1.61 -17.43
C VAL A 18 66.45 2.69 -17.32
N LEU A 19 66.75 3.93 -17.72
CA LEU A 19 65.79 5.04 -17.70
C LEU A 19 64.56 4.74 -18.59
N ILE A 20 64.78 4.22 -19.80
CA ILE A 20 63.70 3.83 -20.72
C ILE A 20 62.88 2.68 -20.10
N MET A 21 63.55 1.67 -19.53
CA MET A 21 62.88 0.54 -18.90
C MET A 21 61.99 0.99 -17.73
N VAL A 22 62.50 1.85 -16.86
CA VAL A 22 61.73 2.42 -15.74
C VAL A 22 60.57 3.26 -16.26
N TYR A 23 60.77 4.09 -17.29
CA TYR A 23 59.70 4.88 -17.88
C TYR A 23 58.59 4.01 -18.48
N LEU A 24 58.94 2.95 -19.21
CA LEU A 24 57.97 1.99 -19.77
C LEU A 24 57.23 1.24 -18.67
N MET A 25 57.94 0.78 -17.63
CA MET A 25 57.35 0.10 -16.48
C MET A 25 56.36 1.01 -15.75
N LEU A 26 56.73 2.27 -15.51
CA LEU A 26 55.86 3.25 -14.85
C LEU A 26 54.60 3.54 -15.68
N ARG A 27 54.76 3.70 -17.01
CA ARG A 27 53.63 3.89 -17.94
C ARG A 27 52.68 2.70 -17.94
N TYR A 28 53.21 1.47 -17.91
CA TYR A 28 52.39 0.26 -17.83
C TYR A 28 51.65 0.15 -16.50
N PHE A 29 52.36 0.34 -15.37
CA PHE A 29 51.78 0.27 -14.03
C PHE A 29 50.67 1.30 -13.81
N LEU A 30 50.89 2.56 -14.19
CA LEU A 30 49.88 3.62 -14.06
C LEU A 30 48.64 3.34 -14.91
N LYS A 31 48.81 2.80 -16.13
CA LYS A 31 47.69 2.43 -17.00
C LYS A 31 46.89 1.27 -16.43
N GLU A 32 47.55 0.26 -15.88
CA GLU A 32 46.88 -0.90 -15.29
C GLU A 32 46.12 -0.53 -14.03
N ASN A 33 46.72 0.26 -13.14
CA ASN A 33 46.04 0.78 -11.96
C ASN A 33 44.81 1.61 -12.34
N ALA A 34 44.91 2.48 -13.35
CA ALA A 34 43.79 3.28 -13.81
C ALA A 34 42.59 2.41 -14.23
N ARG A 35 42.82 1.29 -14.94
CA ARG A 35 41.75 0.34 -15.30
C ARG A 35 41.15 -0.35 -14.08
N GLN A 36 41.97 -0.76 -13.11
CA GLN A 36 41.47 -1.37 -11.88
C GLN A 36 40.61 -0.38 -11.08
N PHE A 37 41.02 0.89 -11.00
CA PHE A 37 40.23 1.94 -10.37
C PHE A 37 38.92 2.21 -11.10
N GLU A 38 38.90 2.14 -12.44
CA GLU A 38 37.68 2.27 -13.24
C GLU A 38 36.73 1.08 -12.99
N PHE A 39 37.23 -0.15 -13.03
CA PHE A 39 36.45 -1.35 -12.73
C PHE A 39 35.82 -1.32 -11.33
N LEU A 40 36.58 -0.94 -10.30
CA LEU A 40 36.07 -0.83 -8.93
C LEU A 40 34.99 0.25 -8.80
N LYS A 41 35.10 1.36 -9.55
CA LYS A 41 34.04 2.38 -9.60
C LYS A 41 32.78 1.84 -10.24
N ASP A 42 32.90 1.15 -11.38
CA ASP A 42 31.77 0.56 -12.08
C ASP A 42 31.05 -0.49 -11.20
N GLU A 43 31.80 -1.34 -10.49
CA GLU A 43 31.22 -2.28 -9.52
C GLU A 43 30.51 -1.57 -8.37
N GLN A 44 31.10 -0.51 -7.82
CA GLN A 44 30.49 0.27 -6.76
C GLN A 44 29.22 0.98 -7.24
N GLU A 45 29.21 1.53 -8.45
CA GLU A 45 28.02 2.12 -9.06
C GLU A 45 26.92 1.09 -9.28
N LEU A 46 27.28 -0.09 -9.80
CA LEU A 46 26.34 -1.20 -9.99
C LEU A 46 25.75 -1.66 -8.65
N GLN A 47 26.56 -1.76 -7.59
CA GLN A 47 26.08 -2.08 -6.25
C GLN A 47 25.14 -1.01 -5.69
N ARG A 48 25.48 0.28 -5.86
CA ARG A 48 24.60 1.39 -5.45
C ARG A 48 23.28 1.36 -6.18
N LEU A 49 23.29 1.09 -7.49
CA LEU A 49 22.08 0.95 -8.29
C LEU A 49 21.22 -0.22 -7.79
N LYS A 50 21.83 -1.39 -7.54
CA LYS A 50 21.13 -2.56 -6.97
C LYS A 50 20.49 -2.25 -5.63
N MET A 51 21.22 -1.64 -4.69
CA MET A 51 20.68 -1.25 -3.38
C MET A 51 19.54 -0.22 -3.51
N ALA A 52 19.64 0.73 -4.44
CA ALA A 52 18.59 1.71 -4.68
C ALA A 52 17.32 1.05 -5.21
N VAL A 53 17.45 0.09 -6.14
CA VAL A 53 16.33 -0.71 -6.66
C VAL A 53 15.70 -1.55 -5.55
N GLU A 54 16.50 -2.27 -4.77
CA GLU A 54 16.00 -3.08 -3.64
C GLU A 54 15.26 -2.25 -2.60
N LYS A 55 15.80 -1.08 -2.23
CA LYS A 55 15.14 -0.15 -1.30
C LYS A 55 13.81 0.35 -1.85
N LYS A 56 13.76 0.67 -3.14
CA LYS A 56 12.52 1.08 -3.81
C LYS A 56 11.50 -0.06 -3.80
N MET A 57 11.89 -1.26 -4.20
CA MET A 57 11.02 -2.44 -4.20
C MET A 57 10.49 -2.77 -2.79
N ALA A 58 11.32 -2.64 -1.75
CA ALA A 58 10.91 -2.84 -0.37
C ALA A 58 9.89 -1.79 0.09
N SER A 59 10.09 -0.52 -0.29
CA SER A 59 9.13 0.56 -0.04
C SER A 59 7.80 0.30 -0.76
N ASP A 60 7.84 -0.05 -2.05
CA ASP A 60 6.66 -0.33 -2.86
C ASP A 60 5.86 -1.50 -2.29
N LYS A 61 6.54 -2.57 -1.86
CA LYS A 61 5.91 -3.71 -1.17
C LYS A 61 5.22 -3.30 0.14
N THR A 62 5.85 -2.40 0.89
CA THR A 62 5.30 -1.90 2.15
C THR A 62 4.01 -1.11 1.91
N VAL A 63 4.04 -0.19 0.94
CA VAL A 63 2.85 0.59 0.53
C VAL A 63 1.75 -0.33 0.01
N MET A 64 2.09 -1.33 -0.81
CA MET A 64 1.14 -2.31 -1.32
C MET A 64 0.46 -3.09 -0.19
N THR A 65 1.21 -3.48 0.84
CA THR A 65 0.66 -4.18 2.01
C THR A 65 -0.39 -3.33 2.73
N TYR A 66 -0.11 -2.04 2.96
CA TYR A 66 -1.07 -1.13 3.60
C TYR A 66 -2.31 -0.90 2.74
N LYS A 67 -2.14 -0.79 1.41
CA LYS A 67 -3.28 -0.68 0.49
C LYS A 67 -4.18 -1.91 0.57
N LEU A 68 -3.62 -3.12 0.45
CA LEU A 68 -4.39 -4.37 0.56
C LEU A 68 -5.16 -4.45 1.88
N GLN A 69 -4.48 -4.14 2.99
CA GLN A 69 -5.12 -4.11 4.31
C GLN A 69 -6.27 -3.10 4.39
N ALA A 70 -6.12 -1.91 3.79
CA ALA A 70 -7.18 -0.91 3.74
C ALA A 70 -8.41 -1.41 2.98
N TYR A 71 -8.23 -2.06 1.83
CA TYR A 71 -9.35 -2.66 1.07
C TYR A 71 -10.05 -3.77 1.85
N GLU A 72 -9.30 -4.66 2.50
CA GLU A 72 -9.88 -5.70 3.37
C GLU A 72 -10.71 -5.10 4.50
N ARG A 73 -10.21 -4.05 5.15
CA ARG A 73 -10.94 -3.34 6.20
C ARG A 73 -12.20 -2.67 5.69
N MET A 74 -12.17 -2.07 4.49
CA MET A 74 -13.36 -1.45 3.90
C MET A 74 -14.40 -2.50 3.47
N ALA A 75 -13.96 -3.63 2.92
CA ALA A 75 -14.85 -4.75 2.63
C ALA A 75 -15.48 -5.30 3.91
N MET A 76 -14.69 -5.48 4.97
CA MET A 76 -15.20 -5.91 6.28
C MET A 76 -16.18 -4.91 6.88
N PHE A 77 -15.92 -3.61 6.78
CA PHE A 77 -16.84 -2.56 7.19
C PHE A 77 -18.20 -2.71 6.49
N LEU A 78 -18.20 -2.86 5.16
CA LEU A 78 -19.40 -3.05 4.35
C LEU A 78 -20.19 -4.31 4.76
N GLU A 79 -19.51 -5.44 4.95
CA GLU A 79 -20.11 -6.68 5.44
C GLU A 79 -20.67 -6.55 6.86
N ARG A 80 -20.04 -5.73 7.71
CA ARG A 80 -20.49 -5.47 9.07
C ARG A 80 -21.73 -4.58 9.11
N ILE A 81 -21.81 -3.54 8.27
CA ILE A 81 -23.01 -2.69 8.25
C ILE A 81 -24.19 -3.33 7.50
N ASN A 82 -23.97 -4.44 6.79
CA ASN A 82 -25.03 -5.17 6.09
C ASN A 82 -26.18 -5.55 7.06
N PRO A 83 -27.45 -5.16 6.81
CA PRO A 83 -28.53 -5.28 7.79
C PRO A 83 -28.71 -6.68 8.39
N PRO A 84 -28.80 -7.79 7.61
CA PRO A 84 -28.78 -9.15 8.15
C PRO A 84 -27.66 -9.41 9.16
N ASN A 85 -26.42 -9.04 8.83
CA ASN A 85 -25.25 -9.28 9.67
C ASN A 85 -25.23 -8.34 10.89
N LEU A 86 -25.62 -7.08 10.70
CA LEU A 86 -25.66 -6.06 11.73
C LEU A 86 -26.71 -6.42 12.79
N ILE A 87 -27.93 -6.77 12.39
CA ILE A 87 -29.02 -7.14 13.28
C ILE A 87 -28.63 -8.36 14.12
N THR A 88 -28.16 -9.43 13.47
CA THR A 88 -27.82 -10.69 14.13
C THR A 88 -26.77 -10.52 15.23
N ARG A 89 -25.83 -9.59 15.07
CA ARG A 89 -24.78 -9.31 16.08
C ARG A 89 -25.23 -8.39 17.21
N ASN A 90 -26.28 -7.61 17.02
CA ASN A 90 -26.67 -6.55 17.96
C ASN A 90 -27.99 -6.82 18.69
N ILE A 91 -28.88 -7.64 18.13
CA ILE A 91 -30.17 -7.92 18.75
C ILE A 91 -30.02 -8.74 20.03
N VAL A 92 -30.70 -8.31 21.09
CA VAL A 92 -30.72 -8.99 22.39
C VAL A 92 -32.15 -9.35 22.77
N ALA A 93 -32.32 -10.47 23.46
CA ALA A 93 -33.64 -10.92 23.92
C ALA A 93 -34.28 -9.90 24.89
N GLY A 94 -35.56 -9.61 24.68
CA GLY A 94 -36.34 -8.67 25.51
C GLY A 94 -36.08 -7.19 25.22
N GLN A 95 -35.31 -6.87 24.17
CA GLN A 95 -35.06 -5.51 23.72
C GLN A 95 -36.28 -4.95 22.96
N THR A 96 -36.56 -3.66 23.13
CA THR A 96 -37.56 -2.94 22.33
C THR A 96 -36.99 -2.54 20.96
N ALA A 97 -37.87 -2.31 19.99
CA ALA A 97 -37.46 -1.83 18.66
C ALA A 97 -36.70 -0.50 18.74
N GLY A 98 -37.12 0.43 19.59
CA GLY A 98 -36.46 1.72 19.78
C GLY A 98 -35.03 1.59 20.33
N GLU A 99 -34.80 0.65 21.25
CA GLU A 99 -33.46 0.34 21.76
C GLU A 99 -32.60 -0.29 20.66
N LEU A 100 -33.13 -1.24 19.90
CA LEU A 100 -32.41 -1.87 18.80
C LEU A 100 -32.01 -0.84 17.74
N GLN A 101 -32.92 0.06 17.34
CA GLN A 101 -32.60 1.12 16.37
C GLN A 101 -31.43 1.98 16.81
N LYS A 102 -31.45 2.46 18.06
CA LYS A 102 -30.37 3.28 18.63
C LYS A 102 -29.05 2.52 18.60
N GLN A 103 -29.07 1.24 18.97
CA GLN A 103 -27.88 0.39 18.96
C GLN A 103 -27.33 0.18 17.55
N LEU A 104 -28.18 -0.15 16.55
CA LEU A 104 -27.73 -0.34 15.17
C LEU A 104 -27.09 0.92 14.59
N LEU A 105 -27.71 2.09 14.78
CA LEU A 105 -27.18 3.37 14.30
C LEU A 105 -25.86 3.75 14.99
N HIS A 106 -25.74 3.44 16.29
CA HIS A 106 -24.51 3.64 17.04
C HIS A 106 -23.40 2.74 16.50
N THR A 107 -23.65 1.45 16.34
CA THR A 107 -22.68 0.48 15.80
C THR A 107 -22.21 0.86 14.39
N ILE A 108 -23.11 1.33 13.51
CA ILE A 108 -22.71 1.80 12.17
C ILE A 108 -21.75 3.00 12.27
N ARG A 109 -22.02 3.95 13.17
CA ARG A 109 -21.17 5.12 13.37
C ARG A 109 -19.79 4.71 13.87
N GLU A 110 -19.72 3.85 14.88
CA GLU A 110 -18.45 3.39 15.44
C GLU A 110 -17.61 2.64 14.39
N GLU A 111 -18.22 1.68 13.69
CA GLU A 111 -17.54 0.93 12.63
C GLU A 111 -17.02 1.85 11.53
N TYR A 112 -17.77 2.91 11.18
CA TYR A 112 -17.34 3.90 10.21
C TYR A 112 -16.17 4.75 10.74
N GLU A 113 -16.24 5.25 11.97
CA GLU A 113 -15.17 6.04 12.59
C GLU A 113 -13.87 5.23 12.75
N HIS A 114 -13.97 3.96 13.11
CA HIS A 114 -12.82 3.04 13.20
C HIS A 114 -12.12 2.78 11.86
N ASN A 115 -12.84 2.95 10.75
CA ASN A 115 -12.37 2.64 9.41
C ASN A 115 -12.12 3.89 8.55
N MET A 116 -12.58 5.06 8.98
CA MET A 116 -12.47 6.36 8.28
C MET A 116 -11.04 6.68 7.83
N SER A 117 -10.03 6.36 8.66
CA SER A 117 -8.62 6.65 8.35
C SER A 117 -8.13 5.91 7.10
N GLN A 118 -8.74 4.78 6.76
CA GLN A 118 -8.33 3.97 5.60
C GLN A 118 -8.69 4.63 4.26
N GLN A 119 -9.56 5.66 4.25
CA GLN A 119 -9.97 6.36 3.03
C GLN A 119 -8.79 6.89 2.20
N ILE A 120 -7.64 7.16 2.84
CA ILE A 120 -6.44 7.68 2.17
C ILE A 120 -5.82 6.69 1.17
N TYR A 121 -6.18 5.40 1.27
CA TYR A 121 -5.68 4.34 0.40
C TYR A 121 -6.64 3.99 -0.74
N LEU A 122 -7.83 4.59 -0.78
CA LEU A 122 -8.87 4.31 -1.76
C LEU A 122 -8.98 5.44 -2.79
N LEU A 123 -9.48 5.12 -3.98
CA LEU A 123 -9.90 6.11 -4.95
C LEU A 123 -11.11 6.90 -4.44
N PRO A 124 -11.19 8.21 -4.73
CA PRO A 124 -12.33 9.04 -4.31
C PRO A 124 -13.69 8.48 -4.73
N ALA A 125 -13.78 7.89 -5.93
CA ALA A 125 -15.01 7.29 -6.44
C ALA A 125 -15.48 6.09 -5.60
N THR A 126 -14.57 5.18 -5.23
CA THR A 126 -14.88 4.05 -4.36
C THR A 126 -15.29 4.53 -2.97
N TRP A 127 -14.60 5.54 -2.45
CA TRP A 127 -14.95 6.11 -1.15
C TRP A 127 -16.34 6.74 -1.10
N GLU A 128 -16.76 7.46 -2.15
CA GLU A 128 -18.12 7.99 -2.25
C GLU A 128 -19.17 6.88 -2.23
N LEU A 129 -18.92 5.75 -2.89
CA LEU A 129 -19.83 4.61 -2.86
C LEU A 129 -19.93 3.99 -1.46
N ILE A 130 -18.82 3.89 -0.72
CA ILE A 130 -18.82 3.40 0.67
C ILE A 130 -19.64 4.33 1.57
N LYS A 131 -19.44 5.65 1.47
CA LYS A 131 -20.23 6.63 2.22
C LYS A 131 -21.71 6.52 1.88
N LYS A 132 -22.04 6.41 0.59
CA LYS A 132 -23.43 6.23 0.14
C LYS A 132 -24.05 4.97 0.71
N ALA A 133 -23.33 3.84 0.73
CA ALA A 133 -23.80 2.60 1.35
C ALA A 133 -24.11 2.79 2.84
N LYS A 134 -23.21 3.43 3.60
CA LYS A 134 -23.43 3.75 5.01
C LYS A 134 -24.69 4.60 5.22
N GLU A 135 -24.90 5.64 4.41
CA GLU A 135 -26.07 6.51 4.54
C GLU A 135 -27.36 5.80 4.16
N GLU A 136 -27.34 4.98 3.11
CA GLU A 136 -28.52 4.22 2.69
C GLU A 136 -28.94 3.15 3.71
N VAL A 137 -27.97 2.46 4.34
CA VAL A 137 -28.24 1.53 5.43
C VAL A 137 -28.82 2.27 6.64
N SER A 138 -28.21 3.40 7.03
CA SER A 138 -28.71 4.22 8.14
C SER A 138 -30.13 4.75 7.86
N GLY A 139 -30.38 5.16 6.61
CA GLY A 139 -31.70 5.58 6.14
C GLY A 139 -32.73 4.46 6.16
N LEU A 140 -32.36 3.25 5.74
CA LEU A 140 -33.21 2.05 5.81
C LEU A 140 -33.63 1.76 7.25
N ILE A 141 -32.69 1.79 8.20
CA ILE A 141 -32.96 1.61 9.63
C ILE A 141 -33.97 2.65 10.11
N ASN A 142 -33.76 3.93 9.79
CA ASN A 142 -34.66 5.01 10.20
C ASN A 142 -36.07 4.90 9.59
N VAL A 143 -36.18 4.62 8.29
CA VAL A 143 -37.47 4.50 7.58
C VAL A 143 -38.23 3.23 7.97
N SER A 144 -37.54 2.23 8.48
CA SER A 144 -38.17 1.03 9.03
C SER A 144 -38.81 1.31 10.40
N MET A 145 -38.43 2.37 11.10
CA MET A 145 -39.01 2.72 12.40
C MET A 145 -40.25 3.60 12.23
N THR A 146 -41.38 3.15 12.77
CA THR A 146 -42.62 3.94 12.87
C THR A 146 -42.95 4.25 14.32
N ALA A 147 -43.79 5.26 14.57
CA ALA A 147 -44.19 5.62 15.94
C ALA A 147 -44.85 4.45 16.71
N GLU A 148 -45.58 3.59 15.99
CA GLU A 148 -46.24 2.42 16.57
C GLU A 148 -45.29 1.23 16.83
N MET A 149 -44.08 1.28 16.27
CA MET A 149 -43.09 0.20 16.44
C MET A 149 -42.20 0.39 17.65
N VAL A 150 -42.04 1.61 18.18
CA VAL A 150 -41.02 1.94 19.19
C VAL A 150 -41.02 1.00 20.38
N ASP A 151 -42.21 0.68 20.91
CA ASP A 151 -42.39 -0.18 22.09
C ASP A 151 -42.60 -1.67 21.75
N LYS A 152 -42.58 -2.04 20.46
CA LYS A 152 -42.69 -3.44 20.03
C LYS A 152 -41.38 -4.19 20.25
N ASP A 153 -41.47 -5.52 20.19
CA ASP A 153 -40.32 -6.41 20.24
C ASP A 153 -39.33 -6.13 19.10
N ALA A 154 -38.04 -6.15 19.43
CA ALA A 154 -36.94 -5.92 18.48
C ALA A 154 -36.96 -6.87 17.27
N GLY A 155 -37.45 -8.10 17.43
CA GLY A 155 -37.57 -9.08 16.35
C GLY A 155 -38.56 -8.65 15.26
N VAL A 156 -39.67 -7.99 15.64
CA VAL A 156 -40.65 -7.45 14.67
C VAL A 156 -40.00 -6.33 13.84
N TYR A 157 -39.23 -5.46 14.48
CA TYR A 157 -38.52 -4.39 13.80
C TYR A 157 -37.38 -4.91 12.91
N ALA A 158 -36.64 -5.92 13.35
CA ALA A 158 -35.64 -6.60 12.54
C ALA A 158 -36.24 -7.17 11.25
N GLN A 159 -37.39 -7.83 11.34
CA GLN A 159 -38.09 -8.36 10.18
C GLN A 159 -38.50 -7.25 9.20
N GLU A 160 -39.01 -6.13 9.71
CA GLU A 160 -39.38 -4.96 8.89
C GLU A 160 -38.18 -4.39 8.11
N ILE A 161 -37.02 -4.23 8.77
CA ILE A 161 -35.78 -3.76 8.12
C ILE A 161 -35.40 -4.68 6.96
N LEU A 162 -35.42 -5.99 7.19
CA LEU A 162 -35.05 -6.98 6.19
C LEU A 162 -36.02 -6.95 5.01
N SER A 163 -37.33 -6.92 5.27
CA SER A 163 -38.36 -6.83 4.23
C SER A 163 -38.18 -5.59 3.34
N LYS A 164 -38.01 -4.41 3.93
CA LYS A 164 -37.76 -3.16 3.18
C LYS A 164 -36.40 -3.16 2.46
N GLY A 165 -35.40 -3.82 3.03
CA GLY A 165 -34.08 -3.95 2.44
C GLY A 165 -34.09 -4.76 1.14
N PHE A 166 -34.81 -5.87 1.10
CA PHE A 166 -34.90 -6.74 -0.08
C PHE A 166 -35.72 -6.15 -1.23
N GLU A 167 -36.60 -5.17 -0.98
CA GLU A 167 -37.36 -4.49 -2.03
C GLU A 167 -36.49 -3.59 -2.92
N LYS A 168 -35.33 -3.13 -2.43
CA LYS A 168 -34.39 -2.36 -3.24
C LYS A 168 -33.66 -3.30 -4.22
N LYS A 169 -33.97 -3.15 -5.51
CA LYS A 169 -33.32 -3.88 -6.62
C LYS A 169 -31.79 -3.70 -6.71
N ASP A 170 -31.23 -2.72 -6.02
CA ASP A 170 -29.84 -2.31 -6.19
C ASP A 170 -29.21 -2.10 -4.81
N ASP A 171 -28.52 -3.12 -4.30
CA ASP A 171 -27.90 -3.07 -2.98
C ASP A 171 -26.68 -2.12 -3.01
N PRO A 172 -26.71 -1.00 -2.26
CA PRO A 172 -25.60 -0.07 -2.23
C PRO A 172 -24.32 -0.68 -1.62
N ILE A 173 -24.43 -1.69 -0.75
CA ILE A 173 -23.29 -2.41 -0.18
C ILE A 173 -22.58 -3.20 -1.27
N ASP A 174 -23.34 -3.96 -2.06
CA ASP A 174 -22.78 -4.75 -3.18
C ASP A 174 -22.09 -3.85 -4.21
N LYS A 175 -22.66 -2.68 -4.51
CA LYS A 175 -22.02 -1.70 -5.39
C LYS A 175 -20.67 -1.22 -4.85
N ALA A 176 -20.62 -0.90 -3.55
CA ALA A 176 -19.39 -0.46 -2.91
C ALA A 176 -18.34 -1.60 -2.90
N LEU A 177 -18.74 -2.83 -2.60
CA LEU A 177 -17.87 -4.01 -2.65
C LEU A 177 -17.34 -4.28 -4.06
N GLN A 178 -18.19 -4.13 -5.09
CA GLN A 178 -17.75 -4.25 -6.48
C GLN A 178 -16.75 -3.16 -6.86
N SER A 179 -16.93 -1.93 -6.39
CA SER A 179 -15.96 -0.85 -6.62
C SER A 179 -14.60 -1.16 -6.00
N ILE A 180 -14.58 -1.67 -4.76
CA ILE A 180 -13.35 -2.14 -4.10
C ILE A 180 -12.68 -3.23 -4.92
N LYS A 181 -13.44 -4.23 -5.41
CA LYS A 181 -12.90 -5.33 -6.22
C LYS A 181 -12.32 -4.85 -7.55
N ARG A 182 -12.94 -3.87 -8.20
CA ARG A 182 -12.42 -3.28 -9.44
C ARG A 182 -11.12 -2.54 -9.20
N GLU A 183 -11.10 -1.69 -8.18
CA GLU A 183 -9.91 -0.93 -7.81
C GLU A 183 -8.73 -1.85 -7.44
N LEU A 184 -9.00 -2.97 -6.74
CA LEU A 184 -8.01 -3.99 -6.43
C LEU A 184 -7.50 -4.74 -7.67
N ALA A 185 -8.33 -4.91 -8.70
CA ALA A 185 -7.92 -5.57 -9.94
C ALA A 185 -6.99 -4.69 -10.79
N ASP A 186 -7.06 -3.36 -10.61
CA ASP A 186 -6.24 -2.37 -11.33
C ASP A 186 -4.91 -2.04 -10.60
N LEU A 187 -4.66 -2.68 -9.44
CA LEU A 187 -3.49 -2.49 -8.57
C LEU A 187 -2.33 -3.43 -8.91
#